data_AF-A0A358ERQ1-F1
#
_entry.id   AF-A0A358ERQ1-F1
#
_cell.length_a   1.000
_cell.length_b   1.000
_cell.length_c   1.000
_cell.angle_alpha   90.00
_cell.angle_beta   90.00
_cell.angle_gamma   90.00
#
_symmetry.space_group_name_H-M   'P 1'
#
loop_
_entity.id
_entity.type
_entity.pdbx_description
1 polymer ?
#
loop_
_entity_poly.entity_id
_entity_poly.type
_entity_poly.pdbx_seq_one_letter_code
_entity_poly.pdbx_strand_id
1 'polypeptide(L)'
;MKNILTLFALSLAFVWSSHAEPLKSLKVGESAPEFKIKDTQGKEIDLSKLSAKGPVLVRLTCGCLGCDRELPYFQALNEAYKKNGINLV
;
A
#
# COMPACT_ATOMS: atom_id res chain seq x y z
N MET A 1 25.74 45.69 8.25
CA MET A 1 25.74 44.58 9.23
C MET A 1 24.35 44.12 9.67
N LYS A 2 23.32 45.00 9.69
CA LYS A 2 21.96 44.66 10.13
C LYS A 2 21.16 43.77 9.15
N ASN A 3 21.50 43.79 7.86
CA ASN A 3 20.77 43.08 6.79
C ASN A 3 21.26 41.64 6.56
N ILE A 4 22.46 41.29 7.04
CA ILE A 4 23.03 39.93 6.97
C ILE A 4 22.39 39.04 8.05
N LEU A 5 22.05 39.62 9.20
CA LEU A 5 21.40 38.89 10.29
C LEU A 5 19.96 38.49 9.95
N THR A 6 19.26 39.29 9.15
CA THR A 6 17.88 39.01 8.72
C THR A 6 17.79 37.94 7.63
N LEU A 7 18.82 37.74 6.81
CA LEU A 7 18.85 36.69 5.77
C LEU A 7 19.05 35.29 6.36
N PHE A 8 19.74 35.18 7.50
CA PHE A 8 19.97 33.90 8.17
C PHE A 8 18.73 33.40 8.94
N ALA A 9 17.86 34.30 9.38
CA ALA A 9 16.61 33.94 10.06
C ALA A 9 15.56 33.36 9.09
N LEU A 10 15.62 33.73 7.80
CA LEU A 10 14.63 33.29 6.82
C LEU A 10 14.90 31.88 6.26
N SER A 11 16.15 31.40 6.30
CA SER A 11 16.50 30.04 5.88
C SER A 11 16.17 28.96 6.92
N LEU A 12 16.08 29.33 8.21
CA LEU A 12 15.79 28.39 9.29
C LEU A 12 14.32 27.90 9.29
N ALA A 13 13.40 28.68 8.71
CA ALA A 13 11.98 28.30 8.64
C ALA A 13 11.70 27.24 7.55
N PHE A 14 12.62 27.01 6.61
CA PHE A 14 12.39 26.09 5.48
C PHE A 14 12.72 24.63 5.78
N VAL A 15 13.43 24.35 6.87
CA VAL A 15 13.93 22.99 7.20
C VAL A 15 12.96 22.21 8.09
N TRP A 16 11.88 22.82 8.58
CA TRP A 16 11.01 22.22 9.61
C TRP A 16 9.79 21.43 9.10
N SER A 17 9.58 21.34 7.78
CA SER A 17 8.36 20.74 7.22
C SER A 17 8.47 19.29 6.73
N SER A 18 9.60 18.61 6.96
CA SER A 18 9.78 17.21 6.57
C SER A 18 9.57 16.25 7.75
N HIS A 19 8.41 16.31 8.42
CA HIS A 19 8.01 15.22 9.31
C HIS A 19 7.34 14.14 8.45
N ALA A 20 8.07 13.06 8.17
CA ALA A 20 7.46 11.86 7.65
C ALA A 20 6.56 11.28 8.75
N GLU A 21 5.25 11.22 8.51
CA GLU A 21 4.29 10.57 9.41
C GLU A 21 4.77 9.13 9.69
N PRO A 22 4.79 8.69 10.96
CA PRO A 22 5.21 7.35 11.30
C PRO A 22 4.28 6.34 10.62
N LEU A 23 4.87 5.39 9.88
CA LEU A 23 4.12 4.33 9.22
C LEU A 23 3.28 3.57 10.26
N LYS A 24 1.96 3.71 10.18
CA LYS A 24 1.04 2.93 11.01
C LYS A 24 1.26 1.45 10.69
N SER A 25 1.66 0.67 11.70
CA SER A 25 1.85 -0.77 11.49
C SER A 25 0.52 -1.47 11.27
N LEU A 26 0.51 -2.46 10.38
CA LEU A 26 -0.64 -3.31 10.16
C LEU A 26 -0.83 -4.25 11.36
N LYS A 27 -2.06 -4.41 11.82
CA LYS A 27 -2.42 -5.30 12.93
C LYS A 27 -3.55 -6.23 12.52
N VAL A 28 -3.41 -7.51 12.87
CA VAL A 28 -4.46 -8.51 12.66
C VAL A 28 -5.70 -8.11 13.44
N GLY A 29 -6.87 -8.19 12.80
CA GLY A 29 -8.16 -7.82 13.39
C GLY A 29 -8.54 -6.35 13.20
N GLU A 30 -7.60 -5.48 12.81
CA GLU A 30 -7.93 -4.13 12.36
C GLU A 30 -8.33 -4.13 10.89
N SER A 31 -9.14 -3.14 10.48
CA SER A 31 -9.47 -2.91 9.08
C SER A 31 -8.19 -2.66 8.26
N ALA A 32 -8.09 -3.30 7.10
CA ALA A 32 -7.02 -3.04 6.15
C ALA A 32 -7.06 -1.56 5.71
N PRO A 33 -5.90 -0.89 5.56
CA PRO A 33 -5.86 0.48 5.08
C PRO A 33 -6.47 0.62 3.69
N GLU A 34 -7.17 1.74 3.47
CA GLU A 34 -7.67 2.06 2.13
C GLU A 34 -6.50 2.32 1.18
N PHE A 35 -6.60 1.77 -0.04
CA PHE A 35 -5.68 2.09 -1.11
C PHE A 35 -6.37 2.06 -2.47
N LYS A 36 -5.80 2.84 -3.39
CA LYS A 36 -6.11 2.81 -4.82
C LYS A 36 -4.81 2.72 -5.59
N ILE A 37 -4.64 1.65 -6.35
CA ILE A 37 -3.42 1.38 -7.14
C ILE A 37 -3.80 1.03 -8.57
N LYS A 38 -2.83 1.05 -9.47
CA LYS A 38 -2.99 0.50 -10.83
C LYS A 38 -2.37 -0.88 -10.90
N ASP A 39 -3.07 -1.82 -11.52
CA ASP A 39 -2.51 -3.12 -11.86
C ASP A 39 -1.51 -3.02 -13.03
N THR A 40 -0.97 -4.16 -13.45
CA THR A 40 -0.01 -4.25 -14.56
C THR A 40 -0.60 -3.87 -15.92
N GLN A 41 -1.92 -3.79 -16.04
CA GLN A 41 -2.66 -3.37 -17.23
C GLN A 41 -3.10 -1.90 -17.13
N GLY A 42 -2.76 -1.19 -16.05
CA GLY A 42 -3.14 0.19 -15.81
C GLY A 42 -4.56 0.38 -15.28
N LYS A 43 -5.29 -0.70 -14.99
CA LYS A 43 -6.63 -0.65 -14.41
C LYS A 43 -6.55 -0.28 -12.93
N GLU A 44 -7.41 0.64 -12.50
CA GLU A 44 -7.49 1.01 -11.08
C GLU A 44 -8.11 -0.12 -10.26
N ILE A 45 -7.42 -0.48 -9.18
CA ILE A 45 -7.84 -1.36 -8.13
C ILE A 45 -8.11 -0.52 -6.89
N ASP A 46 -9.33 -0.62 -6.37
CA ASP A 46 -9.81 0.07 -5.18
C ASP A 46 -10.21 -0.99 -4.14
N LEU A 47 -9.49 -1.03 -3.02
CA LEU A 47 -9.72 -2.05 -1.99
C LEU A 47 -11.15 -2.02 -1.46
N SER A 48 -11.73 -0.82 -1.29
CA SER A 48 -13.08 -0.66 -0.74
C SER A 48 -14.15 -1.30 -1.62
N LYS A 49 -13.98 -1.19 -2.95
CA LYS A 49 -14.88 -1.81 -3.94
C LYS A 49 -14.74 -3.32 -3.99
N LEU A 50 -13.54 -3.84 -3.76
CA LEU A 50 -13.28 -5.27 -3.73
C LEU A 50 -13.84 -5.91 -2.46
N SER A 51 -13.55 -5.33 -1.29
CA SER A 51 -14.00 -5.85 0.00
C SER A 51 -15.51 -5.73 0.21
N ALA A 52 -16.18 -4.79 -0.46
CA ALA A 52 -17.64 -4.71 -0.48
C ALA A 52 -18.33 -5.97 -1.05
N LYS A 53 -17.62 -6.79 -1.83
CA LYS A 53 -18.14 -8.03 -2.42
C LYS A 53 -17.91 -9.26 -1.53
N GLY A 54 -17.17 -9.12 -0.43
CA GLY A 54 -16.77 -10.22 0.44
C GLY A 54 -15.28 -10.17 0.81
N PRO A 55 -14.78 -11.18 1.52
CA PRO A 55 -13.38 -11.25 1.90
C PRO A 55 -12.46 -11.30 0.67
N VAL A 56 -11.37 -10.55 0.73
CA VAL A 56 -10.38 -10.43 -0.35
C VAL A 56 -9.01 -10.80 0.20
N LEU A 57 -8.28 -11.62 -0.54
CA LEU A 57 -6.87 -11.91 -0.30
C LEU A 57 -6.06 -11.22 -1.39
N VAL A 58 -5.37 -10.14 -1.01
CA VAL A 58 -4.57 -9.30 -1.92
C VAL A 58 -3.13 -9.76 -1.90
N ARG A 59 -2.56 -10.02 -3.09
CA ARG A 59 -1.14 -10.36 -3.24
C ARG A 59 -0.37 -9.21 -3.90
N LEU A 60 0.38 -8.47 -3.08
CA LEU A 60 1.32 -7.48 -3.58
C LEU A 60 2.62 -8.17 -4.03
N THR A 61 3.06 -7.90 -5.25
CA THR A 61 4.25 -8.52 -5.83
C THR A 61 5.13 -7.50 -6.55
N CYS A 62 6.44 -7.65 -6.40
CA CYS A 62 7.44 -6.90 -7.15
C CYS A 62 7.97 -7.67 -8.37
N GLY A 63 7.47 -8.88 -8.64
CA GLY A 63 7.87 -9.70 -9.79
C GLY A 63 9.27 -10.30 -9.69
N CYS A 64 9.79 -10.54 -8.48
CA CYS A 64 11.08 -11.21 -8.31
C CYS A 64 10.93 -12.74 -8.39
N LEU A 65 12.05 -13.48 -8.51
CA LEU A 65 12.04 -14.95 -8.58
C LEU A 65 11.32 -15.63 -7.40
N GLY A 66 11.36 -15.02 -6.21
CA GLY A 66 10.59 -15.49 -5.06
C GLY A 66 9.08 -15.42 -5.31
N CYS A 67 8.62 -14.33 -5.91
CA CYS A 67 7.22 -14.16 -6.29
C CYS A 67 6.74 -15.22 -7.29
N ASP A 68 7.59 -15.64 -8.23
CA ASP A 68 7.22 -16.69 -9.20
C ASP A 68 7.09 -18.05 -8.53
N ARG A 69 7.97 -18.36 -7.57
CA ARG A 69 7.90 -19.61 -6.79
C ARG A 69 6.68 -19.65 -5.88
N GLU A 70 6.21 -18.51 -5.39
CA GLU A 70 5.00 -18.41 -4.57
C GLU A 70 3.70 -18.53 -5.37
N LEU A 71 3.71 -18.15 -6.64
CA LEU A 71 2.51 -18.05 -7.47
C LEU A 71 1.69 -19.35 -7.54
N PRO A 72 2.29 -20.55 -7.70
CA PRO A 72 1.53 -21.81 -7.70
C PRO A 72 0.74 -22.05 -6.41
N TYR A 73 1.27 -21.62 -5.25
CA TYR A 73 0.57 -21.76 -3.97
C TYR A 73 -0.64 -20.83 -3.87
N PHE A 74 -0.51 -19.59 -4.37
CA PHE A 74 -1.63 -18.66 -4.47
C PHE A 74 -2.71 -19.17 -5.44
N GLN A 75 -2.33 -19.78 -6.56
CA GLN A 75 -3.27 -20.42 -7.48
C GLN A 75 -4.01 -21.58 -6.81
N ALA A 76 -3.30 -22.43 -6.05
CA ALA A 76 -3.93 -23.50 -5.28
C ALA A 76 -4.92 -22.98 -4.21
N LEU A 77 -4.58 -21.90 -3.52
CA LEU A 77 -5.48 -21.24 -2.58
C LEU A 77 -6.73 -20.69 -3.27
N ASN A 78 -6.59 -20.03 -4.42
CA ASN A 78 -7.73 -19.56 -5.20
C ASN A 78 -8.66 -20.73 -5.58
N GLU A 79 -8.11 -21.85 -6.05
CA GLU A 79 -8.90 -23.02 -6.41
C GLU A 79 -9.65 -23.63 -5.21
N ALA A 80 -8.99 -23.70 -4.04
CA ALA A 80 -9.59 -24.22 -2.82
C ALA A 80 -10.70 -23.32 -2.26
N TYR A 81 -10.56 -21.99 -2.37
CA TYR A 81 -11.44 -21.05 -1.68
C TYR A 81 -12.38 -20.24 -2.57
N LYS A 82 -12.28 -20.31 -3.91
CA LYS A 82 -13.20 -19.59 -4.82
C LYS A 82 -14.68 -19.94 -4.59
N LYS A 83 -14.97 -21.18 -4.17
CA LYS A 83 -16.34 -21.61 -3.83
C LYS A 83 -16.85 -21.08 -2.48
N ASN A 84 -15.93 -20.65 -1.61
CA ASN A 84 -16.23 -20.06 -0.31
C ASN A 84 -16.39 -18.53 -0.38
N GLY A 85 -16.35 -17.94 -1.58
CA GLY A 85 -16.54 -16.50 -1.79
C GLY A 85 -15.32 -15.65 -1.47
N ILE A 86 -14.13 -16.24 -1.31
CA ILE A 86 -12.88 -15.48 -1.20
C ILE A 86 -12.43 -15.06 -2.59
N ASN A 87 -12.23 -13.75 -2.77
CA ASN A 87 -11.68 -13.20 -4.01
C ASN A 87 -10.16 -13.02 -3.88
N LEU A 88 -9.39 -13.66 -4.75
CA LEU A 88 -7.95 -13.45 -4.86
C LEU A 88 -7.67 -12.30 -5.85
N VAL A 89 -6.85 -11.34 -5.45
CA VAL A 89 -6.52 -10.14 -6.24
C VAL A 89 -5.02 -9.92 -6.30
#